data_AF-K4ACW6-F1
#
_entry.id   AF-K4ACW6-F1
#
_cell.length_a   1.000
_cell.length_b   1.000
_cell.length_c   1.000
_cell.angle_alpha   90.00
_cell.angle_beta   90.00
_cell.angle_gamma   90.00
#
_symmetry.space_group_name_H-M   'P 1'
#
loop_
_entity.id
_entity.type
_entity.pdbx_description
1 polymer ?
#
loop_
_entity_poly.entity_id
_entity_poly.type
_entity_poly.pdbx_seq_one_letter_code
_entity_poly.pdbx_strand_id
1 'polypeptide(L)'
;MCPELLSVPAEAIAAALRFLTEEAGVPEADLPRVLRRRPRLLVSPVAARLRPTLYFLRALGVPDLHRRADLLSFSVEDKLLPRIEFLESLGLPSRAARSMARRFPALFGYGVEGNMRPKAEYLLGAMGRDADELFEFPEYFSYALATRIAPRHEACAARGVRLPLPAMLRPGDAKFRATLAGCVGSTPPRRRSPLWHATWVDDDGGDDHHHHAGAVAKEAAAAV
;
A
#
# COMPACT_ATOMS: atom_id res chain seq x y z
N MET A 1 17.46 12.67 -2.64
CA MET A 1 18.65 12.68 -3.53
C MET A 1 19.32 11.31 -3.49
N CYS A 2 19.90 10.86 -4.60
CA CYS A 2 20.62 9.59 -4.71
C CYS A 2 22.10 9.92 -4.97
N PRO A 3 22.91 10.21 -3.92
CA PRO A 3 24.29 10.66 -4.10
C PRO A 3 25.14 9.63 -4.86
N GLU A 4 24.77 8.36 -4.80
CA GLU A 4 25.42 7.25 -5.49
C GLU A 4 25.36 7.39 -7.02
N LEU A 5 24.43 8.19 -7.55
CA LEU A 5 24.36 8.40 -9.00
C LEU A 5 25.62 9.07 -9.55
N LEU A 6 26.36 9.82 -8.72
CA LEU A 6 27.61 10.48 -9.11
C LEU A 6 28.79 9.50 -9.24
N SER A 7 28.68 8.30 -8.67
CA SER A 7 29.75 7.29 -8.68
C SER A 7 29.44 6.09 -9.58
N VAL A 8 28.25 6.00 -10.15
CA VAL A 8 27.85 4.88 -11.01
C VAL A 8 28.38 5.08 -12.43
N PRO A 9 29.00 4.06 -13.05
CA PRO A 9 29.51 4.15 -14.42
C PRO A 9 28.37 4.36 -15.42
N ALA A 10 28.64 5.12 -16.49
CA ALA A 10 27.64 5.48 -17.50
C ALA A 10 27.01 4.23 -18.15
N GLU A 11 27.78 3.16 -18.30
CA GLU A 11 27.35 1.87 -18.84
C GLU A 11 26.28 1.21 -17.97
N ALA A 12 26.40 1.32 -16.64
CA ALA A 12 25.40 0.78 -15.71
C ALA A 12 24.10 1.58 -15.78
N ILE A 13 24.19 2.90 -15.89
CA ILE A 13 23.02 3.77 -16.10
C ILE A 13 22.34 3.42 -17.44
N ALA A 14 23.10 3.28 -18.52
CA ALA A 14 22.58 2.91 -19.83
C ALA A 14 21.92 1.52 -19.82
N ALA A 15 22.51 0.56 -19.10
CA ALA A 15 21.94 -0.77 -18.91
C ALA A 15 20.61 -0.72 -18.13
N ALA A 16 20.53 0.10 -17.08
CA ALA A 16 19.28 0.29 -16.33
C ALA A 16 18.18 0.93 -17.20
N LEU A 17 18.53 1.93 -18.03
CA LEU A 17 17.58 2.55 -18.96
C LEU A 17 17.05 1.55 -19.99
N ARG A 18 17.93 0.79 -20.65
CA ARG A 18 17.53 -0.26 -21.61
C ARG A 18 16.65 -1.32 -20.94
N PHE A 19 17.00 -1.75 -19.73
CA PHE A 19 16.18 -2.68 -18.98
C PHE A 19 14.77 -2.12 -18.72
N LEU A 20 14.65 -0.85 -18.32
CA LEU A 20 13.36 -0.24 -18.04
C LEU A 20 12.47 -0.17 -19.28
N THR A 21 13.03 0.16 -20.45
CA THR A 21 12.26 0.28 -21.71
C THR A 21 11.98 -1.08 -22.34
N GLU A 22 13.01 -1.90 -22.53
CA GLU A 22 12.93 -3.14 -23.32
C GLU A 22 12.35 -4.31 -22.51
N GLU A 23 12.74 -4.46 -21.24
CA GLU A 23 12.33 -5.61 -20.42
C GLU A 23 11.13 -5.29 -19.53
N ALA A 24 11.15 -4.14 -18.84
CA ALA A 24 10.06 -3.74 -17.94
C ALA A 24 8.89 -3.05 -18.67
N GLY A 25 9.08 -2.69 -19.95
CA GLY A 25 8.04 -2.12 -20.81
C GLY A 25 7.62 -0.70 -20.43
N VAL A 26 8.50 0.06 -19.76
CA VAL A 26 8.24 1.47 -19.43
C VAL A 26 8.37 2.30 -20.71
N PRO A 27 7.31 3.01 -21.15
CA PRO A 27 7.42 3.88 -22.32
C PRO A 27 8.46 4.97 -22.11
N GLU A 28 9.21 5.33 -23.15
CA GLU A 28 10.24 6.37 -23.05
C GLU A 28 9.68 7.71 -22.53
N ALA A 29 8.45 8.06 -22.95
CA ALA A 29 7.75 9.25 -22.49
C ALA A 29 7.48 9.25 -20.97
N ASP A 30 7.40 8.08 -20.34
CA ASP A 30 7.14 7.90 -18.92
C ASP A 30 8.42 7.84 -18.06
N LEU A 31 9.59 7.58 -18.69
CA LEU A 31 10.86 7.44 -17.97
C LEU A 31 11.18 8.63 -17.06
N PRO A 32 11.07 9.91 -17.49
CA PRO A 32 11.41 11.03 -16.62
C PRO A 32 10.56 11.04 -15.34
N ARG A 33 9.27 10.70 -15.46
CA ARG A 33 8.35 10.62 -14.32
C ARG A 33 8.71 9.48 -13.37
N VAL A 34 9.01 8.30 -13.91
CA VAL A 34 9.43 7.12 -13.13
C VAL A 34 10.73 7.37 -12.39
N LEU A 35 11.74 7.92 -13.07
CA LEU A 35 13.06 8.18 -12.52
C LEU A 35 13.05 9.29 -11.47
N ARG A 36 12.22 10.34 -11.65
CA ARG A 36 12.02 11.37 -10.60
C ARG A 36 11.47 10.77 -9.32
N ARG A 37 10.53 9.82 -9.42
CA ARG A 37 9.94 9.13 -8.25
C ARG A 37 10.91 8.12 -7.63
N ARG A 38 11.70 7.42 -8.43
CA ARG A 38 12.63 6.39 -7.97
C ARG A 38 13.99 6.48 -8.69
N PRO A 39 14.85 7.45 -8.35
CA PRO A 39 16.16 7.59 -8.98
C PRO A 39 17.08 6.38 -8.71
N ARG A 40 16.81 5.64 -7.63
CA ARG A 40 17.52 4.40 -7.30
C ARG A 40 17.45 3.31 -8.38
N LEU A 41 16.53 3.41 -9.33
CA LEU A 41 16.48 2.48 -10.47
C LEU A 41 17.76 2.54 -11.32
N LEU A 42 18.40 3.72 -11.42
CA LEU A 42 19.61 3.90 -12.23
C LEU A 42 20.87 3.35 -11.57
N VAL A 43 20.87 3.21 -10.24
CA VAL A 43 22.02 2.71 -9.47
C VAL A 43 21.84 1.25 -9.04
N SER A 44 20.65 0.68 -9.26
CA SER A 44 20.35 -0.71 -8.90
C SER A 44 20.92 -1.67 -9.95
N PRO A 45 21.70 -2.69 -9.56
CA PRO A 45 22.26 -3.64 -10.51
C PRO A 45 21.15 -4.38 -11.29
N VAL A 46 21.20 -4.32 -12.62
CA VAL A 46 20.17 -4.95 -13.46
C VAL A 46 20.06 -6.45 -13.20
N ALA A 47 21.20 -7.15 -13.20
CA ALA A 47 21.25 -8.62 -13.06
C ALA A 47 20.89 -9.10 -11.64
N ALA A 48 21.37 -8.41 -10.61
CA ALA A 48 21.22 -8.85 -9.22
C ALA A 48 19.99 -8.26 -8.50
N ARG A 49 19.36 -7.21 -9.05
CA ARG A 49 18.23 -6.51 -8.40
C ARG A 49 17.03 -6.36 -9.32
N LEU A 50 17.17 -5.63 -10.42
CA LEU A 50 16.01 -5.21 -11.21
C LEU A 50 15.32 -6.39 -11.90
N ARG A 51 16.11 -7.28 -12.54
CA ARG A 51 15.59 -8.42 -13.30
C ARG A 51 14.98 -9.52 -12.40
N PRO A 52 15.63 -9.95 -11.29
CA PRO A 52 14.99 -10.86 -10.34
C PRO A 52 13.66 -10.31 -9.82
N THR A 53 13.61 -9.02 -9.52
CA THR A 53 12.40 -8.36 -9.03
C THR A 53 11.30 -8.33 -10.09
N LEU A 54 11.64 -8.03 -11.35
CA LEU A 54 10.69 -8.09 -12.46
C LEU A 54 10.10 -9.49 -12.61
N TYR A 55 10.92 -10.54 -12.54
CA TYR A 55 10.47 -11.93 -12.65
C TYR A 55 9.59 -12.33 -11.47
N PHE A 56 9.97 -11.95 -10.25
CA PHE A 56 9.16 -12.17 -9.07
C PHE A 56 7.77 -11.52 -9.19
N LEU A 57 7.70 -10.25 -9.60
CA LEU A 57 6.44 -9.54 -9.73
C LEU A 57 5.56 -10.09 -10.87
N ARG A 58 6.18 -10.56 -11.97
CA ARG A 58 5.50 -11.28 -13.05
C ARG A 58 4.92 -12.60 -12.56
N ALA A 59 5.71 -13.40 -11.84
CA ALA A 59 5.26 -14.67 -11.26
C ALA A 59 4.15 -14.47 -10.23
N LEU A 60 4.17 -13.35 -9.48
CA LEU A 60 3.08 -12.96 -8.58
C LEU A 60 1.80 -12.52 -9.33
N GLY A 61 1.91 -12.23 -10.63
CA GLY A 61 0.80 -11.79 -11.48
C GLY A 61 0.41 -10.33 -11.28
N VAL A 62 1.35 -9.46 -10.89
CA VAL A 62 1.09 -8.03 -10.73
C VAL A 62 0.79 -7.40 -12.11
N PRO A 63 -0.37 -6.74 -12.28
CA PRO A 63 -0.72 -6.11 -13.55
C PRO A 63 0.07 -4.81 -13.76
N ASP A 64 0.13 -4.35 -15.01
CA ASP A 64 0.67 -3.03 -15.39
C ASP A 64 2.04 -2.71 -14.79
N LEU A 65 2.98 -3.65 -14.85
CA LEU A 65 4.32 -3.48 -14.24
C LEU A 65 5.07 -2.25 -14.74
N HIS A 66 4.84 -1.83 -15.99
CA HIS A 66 5.37 -0.58 -16.53
C HIS A 66 4.95 0.66 -15.70
N ARG A 67 3.77 0.64 -15.07
CA ARG A 67 3.27 1.69 -14.15
C ARG A 67 3.72 1.53 -12.70
N ARG A 68 4.42 0.43 -12.40
CA ARG A 68 4.89 0.02 -11.06
C ARG A 68 6.40 -0.21 -11.05
N ALA A 69 7.12 0.37 -12.01
CA ALA A 69 8.56 0.21 -12.15
C ALA A 69 9.33 0.68 -10.91
N ASP A 70 8.75 1.53 -10.06
CA ASP A 70 9.35 1.95 -8.80
C ASP A 70 9.60 0.80 -7.81
N LEU A 71 8.88 -0.31 -7.95
CA LEU A 71 9.05 -1.54 -7.18
C LEU A 71 10.30 -2.32 -7.58
N LEU A 72 10.80 -2.14 -8.81
CA LEU A 72 11.94 -2.93 -9.35
C LEU A 72 13.25 -2.67 -8.59
N SER A 73 13.35 -1.54 -7.89
CA SER A 73 14.48 -1.22 -7.02
C SER A 73 14.49 -2.00 -5.69
N PHE A 74 13.41 -2.70 -5.35
CA PHE A 74 13.29 -3.45 -4.10
C PHE A 74 14.00 -4.79 -4.20
N SER A 75 14.60 -5.25 -3.09
CA SER A 75 15.17 -6.59 -2.99
C SER A 75 14.03 -7.60 -2.84
N VAL A 76 14.08 -8.73 -3.56
CA VAL A 76 13.06 -9.77 -3.41
C VAL A 76 13.17 -10.38 -2.01
N GLU A 77 14.38 -10.76 -1.63
CA GLU A 77 14.74 -11.47 -0.41
C GLU A 77 14.62 -10.56 0.82
N ASP A 78 15.13 -9.32 0.73
CA ASP A 78 15.16 -8.44 1.91
C ASP A 78 13.89 -7.60 2.06
N LYS A 79 13.08 -7.49 1.00
CA LYS A 79 11.96 -6.54 0.98
C LYS A 79 10.63 -7.17 0.58
N LEU A 80 10.54 -7.83 -0.58
CA LEU A 80 9.25 -8.31 -1.05
C LEU A 80 8.76 -9.53 -0.26
N LEU A 81 9.61 -10.55 -0.10
CA LEU A 81 9.28 -11.78 0.62
C LEU A 81 8.94 -11.54 2.09
N PRO A 82 9.71 -10.77 2.88
CA PRO A 82 9.40 -10.55 4.29
C PRO A 82 8.02 -9.93 4.53
N ARG A 83 7.47 -9.20 3.54
CA ARG A 83 6.13 -8.63 3.64
C ARG A 83 5.04 -9.66 3.37
N ILE A 84 5.29 -10.60 2.46
CA ILE A 84 4.38 -11.71 2.23
C ILE A 84 4.41 -12.66 3.43
N GLU A 85 5.60 -13.00 3.91
CA GLU A 85 5.80 -13.84 5.11
C GLU A 85 5.16 -13.21 6.35
N PHE A 86 5.27 -11.89 6.52
CA PHE A 86 4.57 -11.21 7.60
C PHE A 86 3.05 -11.41 7.51
N LEU A 87 2.45 -11.29 6.32
CA LEU A 87 1.01 -11.52 6.16
C LEU A 87 0.63 -12.97 6.48
N GLU A 88 1.45 -13.92 6.06
CA GLU A 88 1.27 -15.34 6.38
C GLU A 88 1.36 -15.58 7.90
N SER A 89 2.25 -14.87 8.60
CA SER A 89 2.39 -14.94 10.06
C SER A 89 1.17 -14.43 10.82
N LEU A 90 0.29 -13.65 10.18
CA LEU A 90 -1.00 -13.23 10.74
C LEU A 90 -2.08 -14.31 10.61
N GLY A 91 -1.74 -15.52 10.14
CA GLY A 91 -2.68 -16.61 9.92
C GLY A 91 -3.33 -16.63 8.54
N LEU A 92 -2.94 -15.72 7.64
CA LEU A 92 -3.46 -15.71 6.26
C LEU A 92 -2.84 -16.84 5.45
N PRO A 93 -3.65 -17.61 4.67
CA PRO A 93 -3.10 -18.59 3.74
C PRO A 93 -2.14 -17.96 2.73
N SER A 94 -1.07 -18.66 2.35
CA SER A 94 -0.07 -18.12 1.39
C SER A 94 -0.71 -17.62 0.09
N ARG A 95 -1.72 -18.33 -0.42
CA ARG A 95 -2.49 -17.90 -1.60
C ARG A 95 -3.21 -16.55 -1.37
N ALA A 96 -3.75 -16.33 -0.18
CA ALA A 96 -4.42 -15.10 0.19
C ALA A 96 -3.41 -13.94 0.32
N ALA A 97 -2.29 -14.16 1.02
CA ALA A 97 -1.22 -13.17 1.16
C ALA A 97 -0.65 -12.73 -0.19
N ARG A 98 -0.34 -13.69 -1.08
CA ARG A 98 0.13 -13.42 -2.45
C ARG A 98 -0.93 -12.71 -3.29
N SER A 99 -2.18 -13.13 -3.21
CA SER A 99 -3.30 -12.47 -3.91
C SER A 99 -3.50 -11.04 -3.43
N MET A 100 -3.30 -10.78 -2.14
CA MET A 100 -3.33 -9.43 -1.58
C MET A 100 -2.21 -8.56 -2.14
N ALA A 101 -0.96 -9.03 -2.11
CA ALA A 101 0.19 -8.32 -2.69
C ALA A 101 0.03 -8.06 -4.19
N ARG A 102 -0.62 -8.98 -4.93
CA ARG A 102 -0.95 -8.82 -6.35
C ARG A 102 -1.98 -7.70 -6.59
N ARG A 103 -3.08 -7.70 -5.84
CA ARG A 103 -4.18 -6.72 -5.98
C ARG A 103 -3.79 -5.34 -5.46
N PHE A 104 -2.89 -5.28 -4.50
CA PHE A 104 -2.41 -4.04 -3.89
C PHE A 104 -0.87 -4.01 -3.81
N PRO A 105 -0.15 -3.83 -4.94
CA PRO A 105 1.32 -3.84 -4.96
C PRO A 105 1.97 -2.73 -4.12
N ALA A 106 1.24 -1.66 -3.83
CA ALA A 106 1.69 -0.58 -2.93
C ALA A 106 2.04 -1.11 -1.52
N LEU A 107 1.51 -2.28 -1.14
CA LEU A 107 1.88 -3.01 0.07
C LEU A 107 3.41 -3.12 0.24
N PHE A 108 4.14 -3.34 -0.86
CA PHE A 108 5.60 -3.48 -0.83
C PHE A 108 6.35 -2.20 -0.42
N GLY A 109 5.68 -1.05 -0.48
CA GLY A 109 6.20 0.22 0.00
C GLY A 109 6.20 0.34 1.53
N TYR A 110 5.35 -0.40 2.23
CA TYR A 110 5.19 -0.31 3.68
C TYR A 110 6.21 -1.16 4.43
N GLY A 111 6.82 -0.62 5.50
CA GLY A 111 7.72 -1.37 6.36
C GLY A 111 6.96 -2.35 7.25
N VAL A 112 7.53 -3.52 7.52
CA VAL A 112 6.91 -4.50 8.43
C VAL A 112 6.85 -3.90 9.84
N GLU A 113 8.00 -3.61 10.44
CA GLU A 113 8.08 -3.10 11.82
C GLU A 113 7.51 -1.69 11.97
N GLY A 114 7.79 -0.78 11.02
CA GLY A 114 7.38 0.61 11.14
C GLY A 114 5.94 0.92 10.69
N ASN A 115 5.23 -0.05 10.09
CA ASN A 115 3.89 0.21 9.57
C ASN A 115 2.95 -1.00 9.69
N MET A 116 3.29 -2.12 9.07
CA MET A 116 2.37 -3.25 8.95
C MET A 116 2.08 -3.90 10.31
N ARG A 117 3.12 -4.17 11.11
CA ARG A 117 2.99 -4.83 12.42
C ARG A 117 2.16 -4.00 13.41
N PRO A 118 2.47 -2.73 13.70
CA PRO A 118 1.67 -1.94 14.65
C PRO A 118 0.19 -1.83 14.23
N LYS A 119 -0.09 -1.73 12.92
CA LYS A 119 -1.46 -1.64 12.43
C LYS A 119 -2.20 -2.99 12.50
N ALA A 120 -1.52 -4.10 12.22
CA ALA A 120 -2.10 -5.43 12.36
C ALA A 120 -2.39 -5.76 13.82
N GLU A 121 -1.45 -5.46 14.73
CA GLU A 121 -1.63 -5.63 16.17
C GLU A 121 -2.81 -4.80 16.71
N TYR A 122 -2.96 -3.56 16.24
CA TYR A 122 -4.13 -2.75 16.60
C TYR A 122 -5.44 -3.37 16.10
N LEU A 123 -5.45 -3.89 14.86
CA LEU A 123 -6.63 -4.52 14.27
C LEU A 123 -7.05 -5.80 15.00
N LEU A 124 -6.09 -6.69 15.27
CA LEU A 124 -6.35 -7.98 15.90
C LEU A 124 -6.61 -7.84 17.40
N GLY A 125 -5.86 -6.96 18.08
CA GLY A 125 -5.97 -6.72 19.52
C GLY A 125 -7.02 -5.68 19.87
N ALA A 126 -6.72 -4.40 19.66
CA ALA A 126 -7.57 -3.30 20.13
C ALA A 126 -8.95 -3.26 19.47
N MET A 127 -9.04 -3.61 18.19
CA MET A 127 -10.33 -3.63 17.46
C MET A 127 -11.05 -4.98 17.54
N GLY A 128 -10.38 -6.05 18.00
CA GLY A 128 -10.92 -7.41 18.04
C GLY A 128 -11.46 -7.86 16.67
N ARG A 129 -10.69 -7.67 15.61
CA ARG A 129 -11.04 -8.06 14.23
C ARG A 129 -10.20 -9.23 13.75
N ASP A 130 -10.68 -9.89 12.70
CA ASP A 130 -9.99 -11.01 12.08
C ASP A 130 -9.00 -10.55 11.01
N ALA A 131 -7.90 -11.29 10.86
CA ALA A 131 -6.89 -11.03 9.82
C ALA A 131 -7.48 -11.07 8.41
N ASP A 132 -8.58 -11.81 8.20
CA ASP A 132 -9.29 -11.88 6.92
C ASP A 132 -9.81 -10.50 6.45
N GLU A 133 -10.11 -9.57 7.36
CA GLU A 133 -10.48 -8.20 6.98
C GLU A 133 -9.32 -7.46 6.29
N LEU A 134 -8.07 -7.80 6.59
CA LEU A 134 -6.90 -7.26 5.88
C LEU A 134 -6.87 -7.77 4.43
N PHE A 135 -7.23 -9.04 4.20
CA PHE A 135 -7.30 -9.60 2.86
C PHE A 135 -8.40 -8.92 2.02
N GLU A 136 -9.56 -8.66 2.62
CA GLU A 136 -10.65 -7.93 1.96
C GLU A 136 -10.30 -6.47 1.70
N PHE A 137 -9.55 -5.83 2.61
CA PHE A 137 -9.20 -4.42 2.55
C PHE A 137 -7.71 -4.14 2.81
N PRO A 138 -6.82 -4.47 1.85
CA PRO A 138 -5.37 -4.29 1.98
C PRO A 138 -4.95 -2.83 2.17
N GLU A 139 -5.76 -1.88 1.69
CA GLU A 139 -5.55 -0.44 1.86
C GLU A 139 -5.57 -0.02 3.32
N TYR A 140 -5.99 -0.87 4.26
CA TYR A 140 -5.85 -0.64 5.69
C TYR A 140 -4.42 -0.15 6.06
N PHE A 141 -3.39 -0.75 5.47
CA PHE A 141 -2.00 -0.37 5.73
C PHE A 141 -1.60 1.02 5.19
N SER A 142 -2.41 1.64 4.32
CA SER A 142 -2.17 2.99 3.83
C SER A 142 -2.67 4.09 4.76
N TYR A 143 -3.64 3.79 5.65
CA TYR A 143 -4.19 4.81 6.56
C TYR A 143 -3.34 4.99 7.81
N ALA A 144 -3.13 6.22 8.24
CA ALA A 144 -2.36 6.50 9.45
C ALA A 144 -3.03 5.94 10.71
N LEU A 145 -2.25 5.24 11.54
CA LEU A 145 -2.77 4.61 12.76
C LEU A 145 -3.31 5.65 13.74
N ALA A 146 -2.46 6.62 14.10
CA ALA A 146 -2.75 7.61 15.13
C ALA A 146 -3.83 8.64 14.72
N THR A 147 -3.89 9.03 13.44
CA THR A 147 -4.75 10.14 13.01
C THR A 147 -6.02 9.70 12.28
N ARG A 148 -6.08 8.44 11.80
CA ARG A 148 -7.22 7.95 11.02
C ARG A 148 -7.84 6.68 11.59
N ILE A 149 -7.03 5.65 11.85
CA ILE A 149 -7.55 4.34 12.27
C ILE A 149 -8.08 4.42 13.70
N ALA A 150 -7.22 4.79 14.66
CA ALA A 150 -7.56 4.77 16.08
C ALA A 150 -8.70 5.74 16.44
N PRO A 151 -8.69 7.03 16.02
CA PRO A 151 -9.77 7.96 16.38
C PRO A 151 -11.13 7.52 15.83
N ARG A 152 -11.16 6.92 14.64
CA ARG A 152 -12.42 6.45 14.04
C ARG A 152 -12.91 5.16 14.66
N HIS A 153 -11.99 4.26 15.01
CA HIS A 153 -12.33 3.06 15.79
C HIS A 153 -12.95 3.44 17.14
N GLU A 154 -12.30 4.34 17.89
CA GLU A 154 -12.77 4.81 19.21
C GLU A 154 -14.14 5.51 19.11
N ALA A 155 -14.33 6.37 18.11
CA ALA A 155 -15.63 7.01 17.87
C ALA A 155 -16.74 6.01 17.55
N CYS A 156 -16.43 4.94 16.79
CA CYS A 156 -17.37 3.86 16.52
C CYS A 156 -17.68 3.06 17.79
N ALA A 157 -16.66 2.71 18.57
CA ALA A 157 -16.78 1.95 19.82
C ALA A 157 -17.60 2.72 20.88
N ALA A 158 -17.40 4.03 21.02
CA ALA A 158 -18.16 4.89 21.93
C ALA A 158 -19.67 4.92 21.64
N ARG A 159 -20.08 4.56 20.42
CA ARG A 159 -21.49 4.45 20.01
C ARG A 159 -21.98 3.01 19.89
N GLY A 160 -21.15 2.03 20.25
CA GLY A 160 -21.48 0.61 20.10
C GLY A 160 -21.65 0.16 18.65
N VAL A 161 -21.04 0.88 17.69
CA VAL A 161 -21.14 0.60 16.26
C VAL A 161 -19.86 -0.08 15.79
N ARG A 162 -19.98 -1.15 14.99
CA ARG A 162 -18.84 -1.82 14.35
C ARG A 162 -18.96 -1.71 12.84
N LEU A 163 -18.39 -0.66 12.26
CA LEU A 163 -18.40 -0.45 10.80
C LEU A 163 -17.40 -1.38 10.09
N PRO A 164 -17.64 -1.78 8.83
CA PRO A 164 -16.61 -2.41 7.99
C PRO A 164 -15.41 -1.48 7.80
N LEU A 165 -14.19 -2.02 7.63
CA LEU A 165 -13.00 -1.18 7.46
C LEU A 165 -13.11 -0.18 6.28
N PRO A 166 -13.62 -0.54 5.09
CA PRO A 166 -13.76 0.41 3.99
C PRO A 166 -14.69 1.58 4.36
N ALA A 167 -15.82 1.26 4.98
CA ALA A 167 -16.82 2.22 5.47
C ALA A 167 -16.27 3.15 6.55
N MET A 168 -15.41 2.62 7.43
CA MET A 168 -14.78 3.39 8.50
C MET A 168 -13.65 4.28 7.97
N LEU A 169 -12.87 3.85 6.96
CA LEU A 169 -11.59 4.49 6.63
C LEU A 169 -11.61 5.30 5.33
N ARG A 170 -12.35 4.87 4.30
CA ARG A 170 -12.40 5.58 3.00
C ARG A 170 -13.03 6.97 3.08
N PRO A 171 -14.22 7.16 3.69
CA PRO A 171 -14.91 8.45 3.64
C PRO A 171 -14.12 9.59 4.28
N GLY A 172 -14.24 10.82 3.76
CA GLY A 172 -13.75 12.02 4.44
C GLY A 172 -14.37 12.24 5.83
N ASP A 173 -13.81 13.13 6.64
CA ASP A 173 -14.22 13.27 8.05
C ASP A 173 -15.67 13.76 8.21
N ALA A 174 -16.16 14.61 7.32
CA ALA A 174 -17.55 15.05 7.32
C ALA A 174 -18.52 13.88 7.05
N LYS A 175 -18.26 13.11 5.98
CA LYS A 175 -19.06 11.93 5.60
C LYS A 175 -19.02 10.86 6.69
N PHE A 176 -17.83 10.55 7.23
CA PHE A 176 -17.69 9.61 8.35
C PHE A 176 -18.52 10.02 9.57
N ARG A 177 -18.45 11.29 9.99
CA ARG A 177 -19.24 11.79 11.14
C ARG A 177 -20.73 11.72 10.89
N ALA A 178 -21.19 12.11 9.70
CA ALA A 178 -22.61 12.03 9.31
C ALA A 178 -23.11 10.58 9.33
N THR A 179 -22.33 9.66 8.75
CA THR A 179 -22.63 8.22 8.77
C THR A 179 -22.72 7.69 10.20
N LEU A 180 -21.72 8.00 11.03
CA LEU A 180 -21.68 7.55 12.41
C LEU A 180 -22.84 8.10 13.25
N ALA A 181 -23.26 9.35 13.00
CA ALA A 181 -24.41 9.97 13.64
C ALA A 181 -25.73 9.26 13.30
N GLY A 182 -25.87 8.77 12.06
CA GLY A 182 -27.03 8.01 11.60
C GLY A 182 -27.05 6.54 12.05
N CYS A 183 -25.93 5.99 12.54
CA CYS A 183 -25.89 4.63 13.08
C CYS A 183 -26.39 4.62 14.53
N VAL A 184 -27.40 3.79 14.80
CA VAL A 184 -27.95 3.49 16.15
C VAL A 184 -28.00 1.97 16.31
N GLY A 185 -27.19 1.41 17.23
CA GLY A 185 -27.19 -0.03 17.51
C GLY A 185 -26.55 -0.92 16.44
N SER A 186 -26.19 -2.13 16.85
CA SER A 186 -25.33 -3.06 16.11
C SER A 186 -26.05 -3.71 14.94
N THR A 187 -25.71 -3.31 13.71
CA THR A 187 -24.95 -4.10 12.72
C THR A 187 -25.04 -3.37 11.36
N PRO A 188 -23.93 -3.13 10.65
CA PRO A 188 -23.99 -2.74 9.24
C PRO A 188 -24.76 -3.81 8.42
N PRO A 189 -25.43 -3.45 7.31
CA PRO A 189 -26.11 -4.44 6.47
C PRO A 189 -25.16 -5.58 6.07
N ARG A 190 -25.63 -6.83 6.00
CA ARG A 190 -24.81 -7.97 5.58
C ARG A 190 -24.21 -7.72 4.18
N ARG A 191 -23.04 -8.31 3.87
CA ARG A 191 -22.31 -8.18 2.58
C ARG A 191 -23.12 -8.50 1.31
N ARG A 192 -24.26 -9.22 1.44
CA ARG A 192 -25.22 -9.53 0.36
C ARG A 192 -26.47 -8.64 0.37
N SER A 193 -26.57 -7.71 1.31
CA SER A 193 -27.66 -6.76 1.40
C SER A 193 -27.50 -5.69 0.31
N PRO A 194 -28.58 -5.30 -0.39
CA PRO A 194 -28.56 -4.16 -1.31
C PRO A 194 -28.09 -2.86 -0.63
N LEU A 195 -28.30 -2.76 0.69
CA LEU A 195 -27.87 -1.62 1.52
C LEU A 195 -26.35 -1.60 1.79
N TRP A 196 -25.62 -2.67 1.47
CA TRP A 196 -24.16 -2.72 1.52
C TRP A 196 -23.48 -1.89 0.44
N HIS A 197 -24.16 -1.66 -0.70
CA HIS A 197 -23.63 -0.85 -1.79
C HIS A 197 -24.22 0.57 -1.79
N ALA A 198 -25.48 0.74 -1.37
CA ALA A 198 -26.21 2.00 -1.50
C ALA A 198 -25.67 3.17 -0.65
N THR A 199 -24.93 2.92 0.44
CA THR A 199 -24.40 3.98 1.32
C THR A 199 -22.90 4.23 1.18
N TRP A 200 -22.20 3.47 0.32
CA TRP A 200 -20.72 3.41 0.32
C TRP A 200 -20.07 3.56 -1.04
N VAL A 201 -20.84 3.73 -2.11
CA VAL A 201 -20.33 4.20 -3.40
C VAL A 201 -20.29 5.73 -3.31
N ASP A 202 -19.13 6.30 -3.58
CA ASP A 202 -19.01 7.74 -3.77
C ASP A 202 -19.87 8.10 -4.99
N ASP A 203 -20.84 9.00 -4.79
CA ASP A 203 -21.39 9.77 -5.89
C ASP A 203 -20.20 10.52 -6.48
N ASP A 204 -19.89 10.26 -7.75
CA ASP A 204 -18.90 10.98 -8.55
C ASP A 204 -19.34 12.45 -8.67
N GLY A 205 -19.18 13.20 -7.60
CA GLY A 205 -19.24 14.66 -7.55
C GLY A 205 -17.81 15.17 -7.58
N GLY A 206 -17.36 15.55 -8.78
CA GLY A 206 -15.97 15.82 -9.10
C GLY A 206 -15.24 16.76 -8.13
N ASP A 207 -14.05 16.32 -7.75
CA ASP A 207 -12.93 17.22 -7.49
C ASP A 207 -11.64 16.51 -7.91
N ASP A 208 -11.28 16.76 -9.15
CA ASP A 208 -10.15 16.19 -9.85
C ASP A 208 -8.87 16.94 -9.46
N HIS A 209 -8.39 16.79 -8.21
CA HIS A 209 -7.04 17.23 -7.84
C HIS A 209 -6.34 16.21 -6.94
N HIS A 210 -5.72 15.24 -7.63
CA HIS A 210 -4.54 14.47 -7.24
C HIS A 210 -3.75 15.06 -6.05
N HIS A 211 -4.00 14.56 -4.84
CA HIS A 211 -3.14 14.85 -3.69
C HIS A 211 -2.10 13.74 -3.50
N HIS A 212 -0.89 14.11 -3.93
CA HIS A 212 0.43 13.65 -3.54
C HIS A 212 0.51 12.83 -2.23
N ALA A 213 0.37 11.50 -2.31
CA ALA A 213 0.85 10.60 -1.26
C ALA A 213 2.36 10.40 -1.42
N GLY A 214 3.12 11.43 -1.05
CA GLY A 214 4.57 11.45 -1.16
C GLY A 214 5.16 12.56 -0.30
N ALA A 215 5.06 12.44 1.02
CA ALA A 215 6.02 12.99 2.00
C ALA A 215 5.42 12.92 3.42
N VAL A 216 5.73 11.86 4.19
CA VAL A 216 6.02 11.98 5.63
C VAL A 216 6.99 10.85 6.01
N ALA A 217 8.29 11.12 5.89
CA ALA A 217 9.38 10.38 6.54
C ALA A 217 10.63 11.27 6.59
N LYS A 218 10.54 12.31 7.40
CA LYS A 218 11.60 13.14 8.00
C LYS A 218 10.89 13.70 9.25
N GLU A 219 11.18 13.23 10.46
CA GLU A 219 12.34 13.60 11.26
C GLU A 219 12.44 12.63 12.45
N ALA A 220 13.62 12.01 12.62
CA ALA A 220 14.16 11.57 13.91
C ALA A 220 15.58 11.05 13.68
N ALA A 221 16.56 11.96 13.60
CA ALA A 221 17.98 11.68 13.87
C ALA A 221 18.75 13.00 13.83
N ALA A 222 18.70 13.74 14.94
CA ALA A 222 19.69 14.74 15.30
C ALA A 222 19.84 14.69 16.82
N ALA A 223 20.65 13.75 17.28
CA ALA A 223 21.31 13.81 18.58
C ALA A 223 22.55 12.90 18.50
N VAL A 224 23.71 13.58 18.56
CA VAL A 224 25.10 13.08 18.60
C VAL A 224 25.71 12.67 17.26
#